data_AF-U1NKG2-F1
#
_entry.id   AF-U1NKG2-F1
#
_cell.length_a   1.000
_cell.length_b   1.000
_cell.length_c   1.000
_cell.angle_alpha   90.00
_cell.angle_beta   90.00
_cell.angle_gamma   90.00
#
_symmetry.space_group_name_H-M   'P 1'
#
loop_
_entity.id
_entity.type
_entity.pdbx_description
1 polymer ?
#
loop_
_entity_poly.entity_id
_entity_poly.type
_entity_poly.pdbx_seq_one_letter_code
_entity_poly.pdbx_strand_id
1 'polypeptide(L)'
;MVEIRCVDAREILDCRLEPTLRVTVKTESGSGQADVPCGRSRGTHEAVDLRDGEDRYDGLGVQTAVSNVTDTIAPALTGRDVLTQQAIDRTLIELDGTTDKSALGGNALTGVSLAVIK
;
A
#
# COMPACT_ATOMS: atom_id res chain seq x y z
N MET A 1 -9.45 -5.03 21.35
CA MET A 1 -9.62 -5.01 19.89
C MET A 1 -9.50 -3.58 19.45
N VAL A 2 -8.55 -3.27 18.57
CA VAL A 2 -8.39 -1.92 18.02
C VAL A 2 -8.67 -2.03 16.53
N GLU A 3 -9.86 -1.63 16.12
CA GLU A 3 -10.35 -1.88 14.76
C GLU A 3 -9.85 -0.84 13.77
N ILE A 4 -9.52 -1.30 12.57
CA ILE A 4 -9.29 -0.46 11.40
C ILE A 4 -10.62 0.22 11.03
N ARG A 5 -10.64 1.55 11.10
CA ARG A 5 -11.80 2.38 10.72
C ARG A 5 -11.69 2.96 9.33
N CYS A 6 -10.48 3.29 8.91
CA CYS A 6 -10.22 3.90 7.61
C CYS A 6 -8.80 3.55 7.18
N VAL A 7 -8.65 3.21 5.90
CA VAL A 7 -7.35 3.09 5.23
C VAL A 7 -7.42 4.03 4.03
N ASP A 8 -6.43 4.91 3.91
CA ASP A 8 -6.38 5.91 2.86
C ASP A 8 -4.93 6.07 2.37
N ALA A 9 -4.76 6.56 1.15
CA ALA A 9 -3.46 6.78 0.56
C ALA A 9 -3.40 8.08 -0.24
N ARG A 10 -2.18 8.60 -0.40
CA ARG A 10 -1.91 9.73 -1.29
C ARG A 10 -0.56 9.60 -1.94
N GLU A 11 -0.45 10.13 -3.14
CA GLU A 11 0.82 10.32 -3.83
C GLU A 11 1.65 11.42 -3.12
N ILE A 12 2.93 11.13 -2.89
CA ILE A 12 3.95 12.03 -2.37
C ILE A 12 5.22 11.88 -3.21
N LEU A 13 6.25 12.69 -2.96
CA LEU A 13 7.55 12.57 -3.64
C LEU A 13 8.59 11.95 -2.71
N ASP A 14 9.40 11.04 -3.24
CA ASP A 14 10.55 10.45 -2.54
C ASP A 14 11.77 11.40 -2.56
N CYS A 15 12.90 10.94 -2.00
CA CYS A 15 14.14 11.74 -1.94
C CYS A 15 14.79 12.02 -3.31
N ARG A 16 14.30 11.39 -4.39
CA ARG A 16 14.72 11.60 -5.79
C ARG A 16 13.69 12.42 -6.58
N LEU A 17 12.66 12.93 -5.92
CA LEU A 17 11.52 13.62 -6.54
C LEU A 17 10.70 12.69 -7.47
N GLU A 18 10.77 11.37 -7.25
CA GLU A 18 9.93 10.40 -7.95
C GLU A 18 8.64 10.17 -7.13
N PRO A 19 7.47 9.98 -7.77
CA PRO A 19 6.25 9.66 -7.05
C PRO A 19 6.38 8.37 -6.24
N THR A 20 5.83 8.39 -5.03
CA THR A 20 5.58 7.23 -4.19
C THR A 20 4.28 7.45 -3.43
N LEU A 21 3.79 6.46 -2.69
CA LEU A 21 2.59 6.62 -1.89
C LEU A 21 2.89 6.66 -0.39
N ARG A 22 2.04 7.42 0.30
CA ARG A 22 1.91 7.44 1.75
C ARG A 22 0.58 6.84 2.11
N VAL A 23 0.58 5.81 2.96
CA VAL A 23 -0.62 5.17 3.48
C VAL A 23 -0.87 5.61 4.92
N THR A 24 -2.13 5.86 5.23
CA THR A 24 -2.61 6.17 6.59
C THR A 24 -3.69 5.16 6.99
N VAL A 25 -3.50 4.51 8.13
CA VAL A 25 -4.49 3.64 8.76
C VAL A 25 -4.98 4.33 10.02
N LYS A 26 -6.30 4.48 10.17
CA LYS A 26 -6.93 5.10 11.34
C LYS A 26 -7.76 4.08 12.10
N THR A 27 -7.71 4.19 13.41
CA THR A 27 -8.53 3.44 14.37
C THR A 27 -9.29 4.44 15.25
N GLU A 28 -10.11 3.94 16.18
CA GLU A 28 -10.74 4.82 17.17
C GLU A 28 -9.73 5.42 18.17
N SER A 29 -8.55 4.81 18.30
CA SER A 29 -7.53 5.18 19.29
C SER A 29 -6.38 6.00 18.72
N GLY A 30 -6.25 6.09 17.40
CA GLY A 30 -5.14 6.82 16.76
C GLY A 30 -4.96 6.49 15.28
N SER A 31 -3.78 6.77 14.75
CA SER A 31 -3.46 6.50 13.35
C SER A 31 -1.98 6.16 13.15
N GLY A 32 -1.72 5.14 12.32
CA GLY A 32 -0.40 4.80 11.81
C GLY A 32 -0.21 5.31 10.38
N GLN A 33 1.01 5.71 10.03
CA GLN A 33 1.32 6.23 8.69
C GLN A 33 2.65 5.68 8.17
N ALA A 34 2.68 5.26 6.91
CA ALA A 34 3.88 4.78 6.25
C ALA A 34 4.10 5.48 4.91
N ASP A 35 5.33 5.96 4.71
CA ASP A 35 5.82 6.47 3.44
C ASP A 35 6.59 5.32 2.79
N VAL A 36 6.15 4.90 1.62
CA VAL A 36 6.69 3.68 1.00
C VAL A 36 7.98 4.03 0.23
N PRO A 37 9.11 3.35 0.50
CA PRO A 37 10.31 3.53 -0.30
C PRO A 37 10.11 2.96 -1.71
N CYS A 38 10.60 3.66 -2.73
CA CYS A 38 10.55 3.18 -4.12
C CYS A 38 11.57 2.09 -4.39
N GLY A 39 11.11 0.93 -4.89
CA GLY A 39 11.99 -0.06 -5.49
C GLY A 39 12.49 0.40 -6.86
N ARG A 40 13.79 0.20 -7.15
CA ARG A 40 14.35 0.34 -8.52
C ARG A 40 14.79 -0.98 -9.14
N SER A 41 15.04 -1.99 -8.30
CA SER A 41 15.35 -3.33 -8.80
C SER A 41 14.09 -3.93 -9.44
N ARG A 42 14.29 -4.58 -10.58
CA ARG A 42 13.26 -5.34 -11.30
C ARG A 42 13.72 -6.79 -11.37
N GLY A 43 14.07 -7.35 -10.22
CA GLY A 43 14.40 -8.77 -10.13
C GLY A 43 13.16 -9.59 -10.50
N THR A 44 13.32 -10.68 -11.24
CA THR A 44 12.21 -11.56 -11.68
C THR A 44 11.46 -12.25 -10.53
N HIS A 45 11.96 -12.14 -9.30
CA HIS A 45 11.39 -12.76 -8.10
C HIS A 45 11.02 -11.72 -7.02
N GLU A 46 11.14 -10.43 -7.32
CA GLU A 46 10.84 -9.36 -6.37
C GLU A 46 9.36 -8.97 -6.43
N ALA A 47 8.86 -8.36 -5.35
CA ALA A 47 7.56 -7.71 -5.41
C ALA A 47 7.61 -6.52 -6.38
N VAL A 48 6.56 -6.35 -7.18
CA VAL A 48 6.52 -5.33 -8.23
C VAL A 48 5.76 -4.10 -7.74
N ASP A 49 6.45 -2.95 -7.70
CA ASP A 49 5.79 -1.66 -7.50
C ASP A 49 4.87 -1.35 -8.68
N LEU A 50 3.62 -0.98 -8.41
CA LEU A 50 2.69 -0.57 -9.45
C LEU A 50 2.93 0.92 -9.80
N ARG A 51 3.14 1.17 -11.10
CA ARG A 51 3.39 2.49 -11.70
C ARG A 51 2.38 2.76 -12.80
N ASP A 52 1.98 4.00 -12.97
CA ASP A 52 0.90 4.39 -13.88
C ASP A 52 1.28 4.27 -15.37
N GLY A 53 2.55 4.49 -15.72
CA GLY A 53 3.01 4.41 -17.11
C GLY A 53 2.45 5.50 -18.04
N GLU A 54 1.88 6.57 -17.48
CA GLU A 54 1.37 7.75 -18.21
C GLU A 54 2.43 8.86 -18.37
N ASP A 55 2.09 9.95 -19.06
CA ASP A 55 3.05 11.04 -19.32
C ASP A 55 3.53 11.77 -18.05
N ARG A 56 2.75 11.72 -16.97
CA ARG A 56 3.12 12.36 -15.71
C ARG A 56 4.32 11.66 -15.08
N TYR A 57 5.29 12.46 -14.61
CA TYR A 57 6.48 11.98 -13.93
C TYR A 57 7.23 10.88 -14.72
N ASP A 58 7.28 10.99 -16.04
CA ASP A 58 7.94 10.02 -16.93
C ASP A 58 7.42 8.57 -16.73
N GLY A 59 6.12 8.41 -16.45
CA GLY A 59 5.49 7.11 -16.21
C GLY A 59 5.64 6.57 -14.78
N LEU A 60 6.28 7.33 -13.88
CA LEU A 60 6.55 6.89 -12.51
C LEU A 60 5.44 7.22 -11.51
N GLY A 61 4.34 7.84 -11.96
CA GLY A 61 3.14 8.06 -11.15
C GLY A 61 2.64 6.81 -10.43
N VAL A 62 1.96 6.99 -9.30
CA VAL A 62 1.43 5.90 -8.47
C VAL A 62 -0.05 6.06 -8.13
N GLN A 63 -0.81 6.80 -8.94
CA GLN A 63 -2.23 7.04 -8.72
C GLN A 63 -3.06 5.75 -8.75
N THR A 64 -2.68 4.79 -9.58
CA THR A 64 -3.32 3.46 -9.62
C THR A 64 -3.10 2.72 -8.30
N ALA A 65 -1.87 2.73 -7.78
CA ALA A 65 -1.55 2.11 -6.49
C ALA A 65 -2.30 2.80 -5.33
N VAL A 66 -2.41 4.13 -5.35
CA VAL A 66 -3.22 4.89 -4.39
C VAL A 66 -4.69 4.47 -4.44
N SER A 67 -5.25 4.36 -5.65
CA SER A 67 -6.64 3.93 -5.84
C SER A 67 -6.86 2.48 -5.36
N ASN A 68 -5.91 1.58 -5.60
CA ASN A 68 -5.97 0.21 -5.08
C ASN A 68 -6.03 0.18 -3.54
N VAL A 69 -5.31 1.07 -2.86
CA VAL A 69 -5.39 1.18 -1.38
C VAL A 69 -6.80 1.57 -0.95
N THR A 70 -7.36 2.63 -1.53
CA THR A 70 -8.64 3.19 -1.07
C THR A 70 -9.85 2.38 -1.53
N ASP A 71 -9.84 1.88 -2.77
CA ASP A 71 -11.02 1.27 -3.39
C ASP A 71 -11.08 -0.26 -3.24
N THR A 72 -9.92 -0.90 -3.06
CA THR A 72 -9.84 -2.37 -3.00
C THR A 72 -9.35 -2.88 -1.64
N ILE A 73 -8.24 -2.34 -1.14
CA ILE A 73 -7.66 -2.81 0.13
C ILE A 73 -8.46 -2.33 1.34
N ALA A 74 -8.89 -1.06 1.35
CA ALA A 74 -9.60 -0.50 2.50
C ALA A 74 -10.87 -1.29 2.86
N PRO A 75 -11.78 -1.60 1.90
CA PRO A 75 -12.98 -2.38 2.21
C PRO A 75 -12.68 -3.78 2.76
N ALA A 76 -11.56 -4.40 2.36
CA ALA A 76 -11.18 -5.73 2.81
C ALA A 76 -10.61 -5.76 4.24
N LEU A 77 -10.12 -4.61 4.73
CA LEU A 77 -9.46 -4.48 6.03
C LEU A 77 -10.29 -3.76 7.09
N THR A 78 -11.27 -2.94 6.71
CA THR A 78 -12.16 -2.27 7.66
C THR A 78 -12.79 -3.27 8.64
N GLY A 79 -12.75 -2.96 9.93
CA GLY A 79 -13.27 -3.80 11.01
C GLY A 79 -12.31 -4.89 11.50
N ARG A 80 -11.14 -5.07 10.87
CA ARG A 80 -10.11 -6.00 11.38
C ARG A 80 -9.32 -5.39 12.53
N ASP A 81 -8.84 -6.23 13.44
CA ASP A 81 -8.01 -5.83 14.58
C ASP A 81 -6.55 -5.60 14.13
N VAL A 82 -6.03 -4.38 14.32
CA VAL A 82 -4.64 -4.03 13.94
C VAL A 82 -3.60 -4.88 14.66
N LEU A 83 -3.93 -5.51 15.79
CA LEU A 83 -3.02 -6.41 16.51
C LEU A 83 -2.79 -7.75 15.82
N THR A 84 -3.52 -8.05 14.73
CA THR A 84 -3.43 -9.31 13.98
C THR A 84 -2.59 -9.20 12.70
N GLN A 85 -1.39 -8.63 12.79
CA GLN A 85 -0.52 -8.31 11.64
C GLN A 85 -0.40 -9.44 10.61
N GLN A 86 -0.10 -10.68 11.05
CA GLN A 86 0.03 -11.82 10.13
C GLN A 86 -1.25 -12.13 9.36
N ALA A 87 -2.42 -11.95 9.98
CA ALA A 87 -3.71 -12.17 9.33
C ALA A 87 -4.03 -11.04 8.34
N ILE A 88 -3.63 -9.81 8.65
CA ILE A 88 -3.74 -8.66 7.76
C ILE A 88 -2.84 -8.85 6.54
N ASP A 89 -1.56 -9.16 6.73
CA ASP A 89 -0.62 -9.39 5.63
C ASP A 89 -1.05 -10.58 4.75
N ARG A 90 -1.61 -11.63 5.35
CA ARG A 90 -2.19 -12.74 4.59
C ARG A 90 -3.39 -12.32 3.77
N THR A 91 -4.28 -11.51 4.34
CA THR A 91 -5.44 -10.95 3.60
C THR A 91 -4.96 -10.11 2.42
N LEU A 92 -3.92 -9.29 2.61
CA LEU A 92 -3.33 -8.49 1.55
C LEU A 92 -2.77 -9.35 0.40
N ILE A 93 -2.02 -10.41 0.74
CA ILE A 93 -1.46 -11.34 -0.25
C ILE A 93 -2.56 -12.09 -1.00
N GLU A 94 -3.57 -12.58 -0.28
CA GLU A 94 -4.70 -13.31 -0.87
C GLU A 94 -5.57 -12.39 -1.76
N LEU A 95 -5.76 -11.14 -1.35
CA LEU A 95 -6.52 -10.14 -2.10
C LEU A 95 -5.82 -9.74 -3.41
N ASP A 96 -4.49 -9.64 -3.40
CA ASP A 96 -3.72 -9.39 -4.61
C ASP A 96 -3.75 -10.58 -5.58
N GLY A 97 -3.59 -11.81 -5.05
CA GLY A 97 -3.73 -13.04 -5.81
C GLY A 97 -2.57 -13.36 -6.78
N THR A 98 -1.57 -12.49 -6.89
CA THR A 98 -0.35 -12.74 -7.69
C THR A 98 0.83 -13.10 -6.80
N THR A 99 1.79 -13.84 -7.35
CA THR A 99 2.99 -14.23 -6.59
C THR A 99 3.94 -13.05 -6.34
N ASP A 100 3.94 -12.08 -7.25
CA ASP A 100 4.83 -10.92 -7.29
C ASP A 100 4.16 -9.61 -6.85
N LYS A 101 2.91 -9.65 -6.38
CA LYS A 101 2.16 -8.49 -5.88
C LYS A 101 1.87 -7.44 -6.96
N SER A 102 1.80 -7.86 -8.22
CA SER A 102 1.66 -6.98 -9.37
C SER A 102 0.22 -6.48 -9.60
N ALA A 103 -0.79 -7.17 -9.08
CA ALA A 103 -2.19 -6.79 -9.30
C ALA A 103 -2.59 -5.53 -8.52
N LEU A 104 -2.24 -5.47 -7.23
CA LEU A 104 -2.53 -4.33 -6.38
C LEU A 104 -1.32 -3.40 -6.18
N GLY A 105 -0.11 -3.93 -6.41
CA GLY A 105 1.16 -3.23 -6.26
C GLY A 105 1.85 -3.58 -4.94
N GLY A 106 3.10 -4.04 -5.04
CA GLY A 106 3.96 -4.32 -3.90
C GLY A 106 4.14 -3.12 -2.98
N ASN A 107 4.21 -1.92 -3.57
CA ASN A 107 4.20 -0.63 -2.87
C ASN A 107 2.92 -0.40 -2.07
N ALA A 108 1.74 -0.67 -2.64
CA ALA A 108 0.45 -0.54 -1.93
C ALA A 108 0.36 -1.50 -0.74
N LEU A 109 0.65 -2.80 -0.96
CA LEU A 109 0.62 -3.83 0.07
C LEU A 109 1.58 -3.52 1.22
N THR A 110 2.82 -3.16 0.89
CA THR A 110 3.84 -2.83 1.89
C THR A 110 3.47 -1.57 2.67
N GLY A 111 2.94 -0.54 2.00
CA GLY A 111 2.50 0.69 2.66
C GLY A 111 1.38 0.45 3.67
N VAL A 112 0.38 -0.35 3.31
CA VAL A 112 -0.71 -0.72 4.22
C VAL A 112 -0.18 -1.55 5.39
N SER A 113 0.63 -2.58 5.12
CA SER A 113 1.24 -3.42 6.16
C SER A 113 2.03 -2.60 7.20
N LEU A 114 2.88 -1.67 6.73
CA LEU A 114 3.67 -0.80 7.60
C LEU A 114 2.85 0.29 8.30
N ALA A 115 1.74 0.74 7.73
CA ALA A 115 0.86 1.70 8.37
C ALA A 115 0.02 1.03 9.48
N VAL A 116 -0.30 -0.25 9.35
CA VAL A 116 -1.01 -1.03 10.38
C VAL A 116 -0.15 -1.27 11.62
N ILE A 117 1.14 -1.58 11.46
CA ILE A 117 2.02 -1.93 12.59
C ILE A 117 2.48 -0.73 13.44
N LYS A 118 2.21 0.50 12.98
CA LYS A 118 2.59 1.76 13.64
C LYS A 118 1.48 2.30 14.50
#